data_AF-A0A8D9A2R8-F1
#
_entry.id   AF-A0A8D9A2R8-F1
#
_cell.length_a   1.000
_cell.length_b   1.000
_cell.length_c   1.000
_cell.angle_alpha   90.00
_cell.angle_beta   90.00
_cell.angle_gamma   90.00
#
_symmetry.space_group_name_H-M   'P 1'
#
loop_
_entity.id
_entity.type
_entity.pdbx_description
1 polymer ?
#
loop_
_entity_poly.entity_id
_entity_poly.type
_entity_poly.pdbx_seq_one_letter_code
_entity_poly.pdbx_strand_id
1 'polypeptide(L)'
;MKVVALVSGGKDSCYNMLQCIAAGHEIVALANLCPETKEEIDSYMYQSVGYEGIDLYSEAMNLPLFRKSTKGKALNQDKFYVPTSEDEVEDLYELLKQVKDELNIEAVAVGAVLSDYQRVRVENVCSRLGIVALAYLWRRDQEELLQEMIDSNIKAIVVKVAALGLHPHKHLGLTIAEIKSHLVRMR
;
A
#
# COMPACT_ATOMS: atom_id res chain seq x y z
N MET A 1 -6.86 -17.93 -3.86
CA MET A 1 -5.46 -17.92 -3.38
C MET A 1 -5.44 -17.40 -1.96
N LYS A 2 -4.49 -17.87 -1.15
CA LYS A 2 -4.12 -17.26 0.12
C LYS A 2 -3.25 -16.04 -0.12
N VAL A 3 -3.70 -14.88 0.35
CA VAL A 3 -3.13 -13.57 0.03
C VAL A 3 -2.62 -12.90 1.31
N VAL A 4 -1.41 -12.35 1.26
CA VAL A 4 -0.98 -11.31 2.22
C VAL A 4 -1.31 -9.94 1.65
N ALA A 5 -1.91 -9.06 2.45
CA ALA A 5 -2.16 -7.69 2.06
C ALA A 5 -1.05 -6.76 2.52
N LEU A 6 -0.41 -6.06 1.58
CA LEU A 6 0.47 -4.94 1.91
C LEU A 6 -0.38 -3.74 2.31
N VAL A 7 -0.27 -3.35 3.58
CA VAL A 7 -1.07 -2.26 4.17
C VAL A 7 -0.19 -1.07 4.52
N SER A 8 -0.69 0.13 4.20
CA SER A 8 -0.05 1.41 4.56
C SER A 8 -0.91 2.26 5.49
N GLY A 9 -2.13 1.81 5.82
CA GLY A 9 -3.14 2.60 6.52
C GLY A 9 -3.87 3.59 5.60
N GLY A 10 -3.47 3.68 4.33
CA GLY A 10 -4.09 4.52 3.32
C GLY A 10 -5.29 3.87 2.62
N LYS A 11 -6.09 4.71 1.97
CA LYS A 11 -7.30 4.33 1.24
C LYS A 11 -7.05 3.24 0.19
N ASP A 12 -5.92 3.29 -0.51
CA ASP A 12 -5.64 2.41 -1.64
C ASP A 12 -5.35 0.98 -1.18
N SER A 13 -4.58 0.82 -0.09
CA SER A 13 -4.37 -0.51 0.51
C SER A 13 -5.67 -1.10 1.03
N CYS A 14 -6.53 -0.29 1.66
CA CYS A 14 -7.83 -0.73 2.16
C CYS A 14 -8.75 -1.17 1.01
N TYR A 15 -8.85 -0.36 -0.05
CA TYR A 15 -9.68 -0.70 -1.20
C TYR A 15 -9.16 -1.92 -1.97
N ASN A 16 -7.84 -2.07 -2.10
CA ASN A 16 -7.26 -3.24 -2.77
C ASN A 16 -7.56 -4.55 -2.03
N MET A 17 -7.68 -4.52 -0.69
CA MET A 17 -8.15 -5.68 0.06
C MET A 17 -9.60 -6.06 -0.31
N LEU A 18 -10.49 -5.07 -0.45
CA LEU A 18 -11.86 -5.33 -0.92
C LEU A 18 -11.87 -5.94 -2.32
N GLN A 19 -11.02 -5.45 -3.23
CA GLN A 19 -10.89 -6.03 -4.58
C GLN A 19 -10.40 -7.48 -4.54
N CYS A 20 -9.46 -7.82 -3.65
CA CYS A 20 -9.00 -9.20 -3.49
C CYS A 20 -10.13 -10.12 -3.01
N ILE A 21 -10.92 -9.68 -2.03
CA ILE A 21 -12.07 -10.44 -1.53
C ILE A 21 -13.12 -10.60 -2.63
N ALA A 22 -13.43 -9.53 -3.37
CA ALA A 22 -14.37 -9.56 -4.49
C ALA A 22 -13.92 -10.52 -5.61
N ALA A 23 -12.60 -10.66 -5.82
CA ALA A 23 -12.02 -11.62 -6.74
C ALA A 23 -11.99 -13.08 -6.21
N GLY A 24 -12.56 -13.33 -5.02
CA GLY A 24 -12.64 -14.66 -4.42
C GLY A 24 -11.33 -15.12 -3.77
N HIS A 25 -10.47 -14.18 -3.36
CA HIS A 25 -9.25 -14.50 -2.62
C HIS A 25 -9.45 -14.38 -1.10
N GLU A 26 -8.64 -15.14 -0.36
CA GLU A 26 -8.65 -15.15 1.09
C GLU A 26 -7.46 -14.34 1.61
N ILE A 27 -7.72 -13.26 2.33
CA ILE A 27 -6.65 -12.50 2.99
C ILE A 27 -6.33 -13.21 4.30
N VAL A 28 -5.12 -13.76 4.39
CA VAL A 28 -4.69 -14.57 5.54
C VAL A 28 -3.73 -13.84 6.48
N ALA A 29 -3.16 -12.72 6.02
CA ALA A 29 -2.24 -11.90 6.81
C ALA A 29 -2.15 -10.47 6.27
N LEU A 30 -1.71 -9.57 7.14
CA LEU A 30 -1.32 -8.22 6.80
C LEU A 30 0.20 -8.10 6.87
N ALA A 31 0.80 -7.33 5.97
CA ALA A 31 2.23 -7.03 5.97
C ALA A 31 2.45 -5.52 5.82
N ASN A 32 3.39 -4.99 6.60
CA ASN A 32 3.75 -3.58 6.58
C ASN A 32 5.26 -3.40 6.76
N LEU A 33 5.87 -2.59 5.90
CA LEU A 33 7.19 -2.04 6.16
C LEU A 33 7.01 -0.70 6.88
N CYS A 34 7.74 -0.52 7.98
CA CYS A 34 7.71 0.68 8.78
C CYS A 34 9.13 1.27 8.93
N PRO A 35 9.28 2.59 9.05
CA PRO A 35 10.59 3.18 9.24
C PRO A 35 11.22 2.74 10.58
N GLU A 36 12.55 2.60 10.63
CA GLU A 36 13.29 2.30 11.88
C GLU A 36 13.14 3.43 12.91
N THR A 37 13.01 4.68 12.45
CA THR A 37 12.82 5.87 13.28
C THR A 37 11.47 6.51 13.00
N LYS A 38 10.96 7.35 13.92
CA LYS A 38 9.70 8.11 13.72
C LYS A 38 9.83 9.26 12.70
N GLU A 39 10.97 9.37 12.02
CA GLU A 39 11.21 10.42 11.05
C GLU A 39 10.62 10.00 9.69
N GLU A 40 10.12 10.99 8.95
CA GLU A 40 9.61 10.78 7.60
C GLU A 40 10.74 10.27 6.71
N ILE A 41 10.58 9.07 6.14
CA ILE A 41 11.54 8.49 5.19
C ILE A 41 11.31 9.06 3.80
N ASP A 42 12.39 9.40 3.09
CA ASP A 42 12.39 9.69 1.65
C ASP A 42 12.27 8.37 0.85
N SER A 43 11.19 7.62 1.07
CA SER A 43 10.89 6.38 0.36
C SER A 43 9.95 6.62 -0.81
N TYR A 44 10.27 6.03 -1.96
CA TYR A 44 9.38 6.00 -3.13
C TYR A 44 8.32 4.90 -3.02
N MET A 45 8.52 3.94 -2.11
CA MET A 45 7.68 2.76 -1.95
C MET A 45 6.65 2.91 -0.83
N TYR A 46 7.03 3.49 0.30
CA TYR A 46 6.27 3.35 1.55
C TYR A 46 5.81 4.69 2.12
N GLN A 47 4.57 4.70 2.61
CA GLN A 47 3.99 5.84 3.29
C GLN A 47 4.33 5.79 4.78
N SER A 48 4.95 6.85 5.29
CA SER A 48 5.29 7.03 6.71
C SER A 48 4.13 7.61 7.54
N VAL A 49 3.13 8.22 6.91
CA VAL A 49 2.03 8.90 7.60
C VAL A 49 0.89 7.93 7.89
N GLY A 50 0.47 7.85 9.16
CA GLY A 50 -0.64 6.99 9.59
C GLY A 50 -0.24 5.54 9.88
N TYR A 51 1.06 5.25 9.95
CA TYR A 51 1.59 3.93 10.31
C TYR A 51 1.20 3.49 11.73
N GLU A 52 0.81 4.43 12.60
CA GLU A 52 0.29 4.13 13.94
C GLU A 52 -1.06 3.39 13.89
N GLY A 53 -1.82 3.54 12.79
CA GLY A 53 -3.11 2.88 12.62
C GLY A 53 -3.03 1.44 12.10
N ILE A 54 -1.84 0.94 11.77
CA ILE A 54 -1.68 -0.39 11.16
C ILE A 54 -2.08 -1.51 12.13
N ASP A 55 -1.75 -1.38 13.42
CA ASP A 55 -2.08 -2.40 14.42
C ASP A 55 -3.62 -2.52 14.57
N LEU A 56 -4.35 -1.40 14.42
CA LEU A 56 -5.81 -1.39 14.41
C LEU A 56 -6.42 -2.16 13.22
N TYR A 57 -5.73 -2.25 12.08
CA TYR A 57 -6.19 -3.09 10.96
C TYR A 57 -6.14 -4.56 11.35
N SER A 58 -5.05 -4.99 11.99
CA SER A 58 -4.89 -6.37 12.47
C SER A 58 -5.95 -6.74 13.47
N GLU A 59 -6.21 -5.86 14.45
CA GLU A 59 -7.25 -6.05 15.47
C GLU A 59 -8.64 -6.11 14.83
N ALA A 60 -8.97 -5.17 13.94
CA ALA A 60 -10.29 -5.10 13.32
C ALA A 60 -10.57 -6.28 12.38
N MET A 61 -9.56 -6.78 11.68
CA MET A 61 -9.69 -7.91 10.76
C MET A 61 -9.48 -9.27 11.43
N ASN A 62 -8.96 -9.29 12.67
CA ASN A 62 -8.54 -10.50 13.37
C ASN A 62 -7.56 -11.36 12.52
N LEU A 63 -6.55 -10.69 11.95
CA LEU A 63 -5.54 -11.31 11.09
C LEU A 63 -4.13 -11.07 11.64
N PRO A 64 -3.18 -12.01 11.46
CA PRO A 64 -1.80 -11.81 11.85
C PRO A 64 -1.17 -10.65 11.06
N LEU A 65 -0.36 -9.86 11.74
CA LEU A 65 0.34 -8.70 11.19
C LEU A 65 1.85 -8.90 11.25
N PHE A 66 2.46 -8.91 10.08
CA PHE A 66 3.90 -8.97 9.90
C PHE A 66 4.44 -7.57 9.68
N ARG A 67 5.27 -7.10 10.61
CA ARG A 67 5.94 -5.80 10.48
C ARG A 67 7.44 -6.00 10.40
N LYS A 68 8.06 -5.26 9.50
CA LYS A 68 9.51 -5.20 9.39
C LYS A 68 9.98 -3.76 9.24
N SER A 69 11.07 -3.44 9.91
CA SER A 69 11.68 -2.12 9.79
C SER A 69 12.40 -1.98 8.44
N THR A 70 12.32 -0.81 7.83
CA THR A 70 13.06 -0.44 6.63
C THR A 70 13.82 0.86 6.86
N LYS A 71 14.99 0.97 6.23
CA LYS A 71 15.73 2.24 6.14
C LYS A 71 15.21 3.15 5.03
N GLY A 72 14.30 2.66 4.19
CA GLY A 72 13.67 3.42 3.10
C GLY A 72 14.65 3.92 2.04
N LYS A 73 15.78 3.24 1.86
CA LYS A 73 16.81 3.67 0.89
C LYS A 73 16.50 3.12 -0.50
N ALA A 74 16.02 4.00 -1.38
CA ALA A 74 15.85 3.73 -2.80
C ALA A 74 17.19 3.87 -3.55
N LEU A 75 18.04 2.85 -3.48
CA LEU A 75 19.37 2.83 -4.12
C LEU A 75 19.27 2.58 -5.62
N ASN A 76 18.44 1.62 -6.03
CA ASN A 76 18.17 1.34 -7.43
C ASN A 76 16.87 2.02 -7.85
N GLN A 77 17.00 3.03 -8.71
CA GLN A 77 15.87 3.79 -9.26
C GLN A 77 15.62 3.52 -10.75
N ASP A 78 16.27 2.49 -11.30
CA ASP A 78 16.09 2.11 -12.68
C ASP A 78 14.66 1.61 -12.93
N LYS A 79 14.27 1.65 -14.22
CA LYS A 79 12.96 1.20 -14.69
C LYS A 79 12.70 -0.26 -14.38
N PHE A 80 13.75 -1.09 -14.46
CA PHE A 80 13.69 -2.50 -14.11
C PHE A 80 14.54 -2.71 -12.86
N TYR A 81 13.93 -3.33 -11.85
CA TYR A 81 14.64 -3.60 -10.62
C TYR A 81 15.55 -4.82 -10.75
N VAL A 82 16.79 -4.68 -10.30
CA VAL A 82 17.74 -5.79 -10.10
C VAL A 82 18.04 -5.85 -8.61
N PRO A 83 18.07 -7.05 -7.99
CA PRO A 83 18.35 -7.18 -6.56
C PRO A 83 19.59 -6.39 -6.15
N THR A 84 19.40 -5.43 -5.26
CA THR A 84 20.43 -4.47 -4.87
C THR A 84 20.56 -4.51 -3.35
N SER A 85 21.76 -4.83 -2.86
CA SER A 85 22.01 -4.93 -1.42
C SER A 85 21.69 -3.61 -0.72
N GLU A 86 21.09 -3.69 0.46
CA GLU A 86 20.68 -2.53 1.30
C GLU A 86 19.58 -1.63 0.69
N ASP A 87 18.96 -2.04 -0.41
CA ASP A 87 17.84 -1.33 -1.03
C ASP A 87 16.50 -1.71 -0.37
N GLU A 88 15.58 -0.74 -0.31
CA GLU A 88 14.27 -0.89 0.34
C GLU A 88 13.38 -2.02 -0.24
N VAL A 89 13.68 -2.51 -1.44
CA VAL A 89 12.98 -3.64 -2.06
C VAL A 89 13.45 -4.98 -1.48
N GLU A 90 14.69 -5.08 -1.00
CA GLU A 90 15.16 -6.31 -0.34
C GLU A 90 14.54 -6.44 1.06
N ASP A 91 14.27 -5.33 1.75
CA ASP A 91 13.48 -5.35 3.00
C ASP A 91 12.09 -5.97 2.78
N LEU A 92 11.45 -5.63 1.65
CA LEU A 92 10.17 -6.20 1.25
C LEU A 92 10.28 -7.68 0.90
N TYR A 93 11.35 -8.06 0.20
CA TYR A 93 11.63 -9.46 -0.11
C TYR A 93 11.72 -10.30 1.18
N GLU A 94 12.48 -9.83 2.16
CA GLU A 94 12.64 -10.55 3.42
C GLU A 94 11.34 -10.62 4.24
N LEU A 95 10.56 -9.54 4.27
CA LEU A 95 9.24 -9.53 4.92
C LEU A 95 8.30 -10.56 4.27
N LEU A 96 8.15 -10.51 2.95
CA LEU A 96 7.26 -11.41 2.22
C LEU A 96 7.73 -12.86 2.25
N LYS A 97 9.04 -13.09 2.27
CA LYS A 97 9.62 -14.42 2.48
C LYS A 97 9.20 -14.97 3.84
N GLN A 98 9.31 -14.18 4.91
CA GLN A 98 8.87 -14.59 6.24
C GLN A 98 7.38 -14.98 6.24
N VAL A 99 6.51 -14.12 5.69
CA VAL A 99 5.06 -14.43 5.62
C VAL A 99 4.81 -15.73 4.84
N LYS A 100 5.53 -15.94 3.74
CA LYS A 100 5.42 -17.14 2.94
C LYS A 100 5.84 -18.39 3.69
N ASP A 101 6.97 -18.34 4.39
CA ASP A 101 7.49 -19.47 5.15
C ASP A 101 6.55 -19.85 6.32
N GLU A 102 5.89 -18.87 6.94
CA GLU A 102 4.98 -19.10 8.08
C GLU A 102 3.54 -19.47 7.69
N LEU A 103 2.99 -18.91 6.61
CA LEU A 103 1.56 -19.03 6.27
C LEU A 103 1.28 -19.65 4.89
N ASN A 104 2.33 -19.98 4.12
CA ASN A 104 2.23 -20.56 2.77
C ASN A 104 1.30 -19.75 1.85
N ILE A 105 1.57 -18.44 1.74
CA ILE A 105 0.84 -17.55 0.84
C ILE A 105 1.15 -17.86 -0.64
N GLU A 106 0.19 -17.55 -1.51
CA GLU A 106 0.29 -17.74 -2.95
C GLU A 106 0.38 -16.39 -3.70
N ALA A 107 -0.04 -15.30 -3.05
CA ALA A 107 -0.11 -13.99 -3.66
C ALA A 107 0.02 -12.83 -2.66
N VAL A 108 0.36 -11.66 -3.18
CA VAL A 108 0.52 -10.40 -2.44
C VAL A 108 -0.41 -9.37 -3.04
N ALA A 109 -1.27 -8.76 -2.21
CA ALA A 109 -2.11 -7.65 -2.61
C ALA A 109 -1.37 -6.32 -2.42
N VAL A 110 -1.25 -5.53 -3.49
CA VAL A 110 -0.59 -4.21 -3.48
C VAL A 110 -1.53 -3.11 -3.98
N GLY A 111 -1.66 -2.04 -3.18
CA GLY A 111 -2.48 -0.86 -3.50
C GLY A 111 -1.82 0.16 -4.45
N ALA A 112 -0.94 -0.26 -5.36
CA ALA A 112 -0.27 0.65 -6.29
C ALA A 112 -1.24 1.11 -7.39
N VAL A 113 -1.39 2.43 -7.56
CA VAL A 113 -2.34 3.03 -8.52
C VAL A 113 -1.63 3.43 -9.82
N LEU A 114 -0.81 4.49 -9.82
CA LEU A 114 -0.10 4.94 -11.04
C LEU A 114 1.39 4.63 -11.06
N SER A 115 1.99 4.31 -9.91
CA SER A 115 3.44 4.15 -9.81
C SER A 115 3.91 2.84 -10.44
N ASP A 116 4.45 2.93 -11.66
CA ASP A 116 5.16 1.81 -12.28
C ASP A 116 6.39 1.40 -11.43
N TYR A 117 7.02 2.35 -10.74
CA TYR A 117 8.12 2.11 -9.81
C TYR A 117 7.74 1.10 -8.73
N GLN A 118 6.60 1.33 -8.07
CA GLN A 118 6.07 0.46 -7.01
C GLN A 118 5.67 -0.91 -7.56
N ARG A 119 4.92 -0.92 -8.65
CA ARG A 119 4.46 -2.17 -9.26
C ARG A 119 5.62 -3.08 -9.65
N VAL A 120 6.59 -2.57 -10.40
CA VAL A 120 7.71 -3.38 -10.92
C VAL A 120 8.53 -3.99 -9.79
N ARG A 121 8.71 -3.27 -8.68
CA ARG A 121 9.47 -3.77 -7.51
C ARG A 121 8.72 -4.87 -6.77
N VAL A 122 7.41 -4.70 -6.55
CA VAL A 122 6.58 -5.76 -5.95
C VAL A 122 6.53 -6.98 -6.86
N GLU A 123 6.37 -6.81 -8.18
CA GLU A 123 6.38 -7.90 -9.15
C GLU A 123 7.74 -8.63 -9.16
N ASN A 124 8.86 -7.91 -9.07
CA ASN A 124 10.19 -8.52 -8.97
C ASN A 124 10.31 -9.41 -7.72
N VAL A 125 9.92 -8.89 -6.56
CA VAL A 125 9.93 -9.64 -5.31
C VAL A 125 9.04 -10.88 -5.39
N CYS A 126 7.81 -10.71 -5.89
CA CYS A 126 6.85 -11.81 -6.04
C CYS A 126 7.38 -12.88 -7.00
N SER A 127 7.98 -12.49 -8.13
CA SER A 127 8.60 -13.41 -9.08
C SER A 127 9.73 -14.22 -8.46
N ARG A 128 10.59 -13.60 -7.64
CA ARG A 128 11.69 -14.28 -6.94
C ARG A 128 11.18 -15.25 -5.88
N LEU A 129 10.08 -14.90 -5.21
CA LEU A 129 9.43 -15.75 -4.22
C LEU A 129 8.49 -16.79 -4.85
N GLY A 130 8.24 -16.77 -6.16
CA GLY A 130 7.30 -17.67 -6.81
C GLY A 130 5.86 -17.50 -6.34
N ILE A 131 5.43 -16.27 -6.08
CA ILE A 131 4.06 -15.87 -5.70
C ILE A 131 3.54 -14.81 -6.67
N VAL A 132 2.23 -14.56 -6.68
CA VAL A 132 1.58 -13.63 -7.63
C VAL A 132 1.40 -12.24 -7.02
N ALA A 133 1.74 -11.19 -7.77
CA ALA A 133 1.42 -9.81 -7.39
C ALA A 133 0.01 -9.43 -7.89
N LEU A 134 -0.87 -9.05 -6.97
CA LEU A 134 -2.24 -8.62 -7.24
C LEU A 134 -2.35 -7.09 -7.10
N ALA A 135 -2.29 -6.41 -8.25
CA ALA A 135 -2.33 -4.96 -8.36
C ALA A 135 -3.60 -4.47 -9.10
N TYR A 136 -4.78 -4.69 -8.50
CA TYR A 136 -6.07 -4.41 -9.15
C TYR A 136 -6.31 -2.92 -9.45
N LEU A 137 -5.64 -2.03 -8.71
CA LEU A 137 -5.80 -0.59 -8.86
C LEU A 137 -4.89 0.01 -9.93
N TRP A 138 -3.95 -0.79 -10.48
CA TRP A 138 -2.91 -0.26 -11.35
C TRP A 138 -3.46 0.29 -12.67
N ARG A 139 -3.09 1.53 -12.98
CA ARG A 139 -3.49 2.28 -14.18
C ARG A 139 -4.99 2.42 -14.39
N ARG A 140 -5.80 2.19 -13.34
CA ARG A 140 -7.22 2.55 -13.36
C ARG A 140 -7.39 4.07 -13.29
N ASP A 141 -8.52 4.55 -13.82
CA ASP A 141 -8.83 5.97 -13.69
C ASP A 141 -9.04 6.35 -12.22
N GLN A 142 -8.42 7.44 -11.79
CA GLN A 142 -8.42 7.85 -10.40
C GLN A 142 -9.76 8.41 -9.94
N GLU A 143 -10.54 9.04 -10.83
CA GLU A 143 -11.86 9.55 -10.48
C GLU A 143 -12.85 8.40 -10.29
N GLU A 144 -12.79 7.40 -11.17
CA GLU A 144 -13.52 6.14 -11.00
C GLU A 144 -13.14 5.46 -9.69
N LEU A 145 -11.84 5.23 -9.44
CA LEU A 145 -11.37 4.62 -8.19
C LEU A 145 -11.86 5.38 -6.95
N LEU A 146 -11.79 6.70 -6.98
CA LEU A 146 -12.24 7.53 -5.87
C LEU A 146 -13.74 7.39 -5.64
N GLN A 147 -14.53 7.36 -6.72
CA GLN A 147 -15.98 7.14 -6.64
C GLN A 147 -16.30 5.74 -6.12
N GLU A 148 -15.65 4.69 -6.63
CA GLU A 148 -15.88 3.33 -6.18
C GLU A 148 -15.52 3.12 -4.69
N MET A 149 -14.46 3.78 -4.20
CA MET A 149 -14.12 3.76 -2.77
C MET A 149 -15.23 4.38 -1.92
N ILE A 150 -15.82 5.49 -2.39
CA ILE A 150 -16.96 6.15 -1.72
C ILE A 150 -18.17 5.22 -1.74
N ASP A 151 -18.49 4.63 -2.88
CA ASP A 151 -19.64 3.72 -3.05
C ASP A 151 -19.47 2.42 -2.24
N SER A 152 -18.23 2.00 -2.02
CA SER A 152 -17.86 0.89 -1.14
C SER A 152 -17.90 1.26 0.36
N ASN A 153 -18.36 2.46 0.71
CA ASN A 153 -18.42 3.00 2.07
C ASN A 153 -17.06 3.07 2.79
N ILE A 154 -15.95 3.21 2.05
CA ILE A 154 -14.64 3.46 2.66
C ILE A 154 -14.61 4.88 3.21
N LYS A 155 -14.59 5.00 4.54
CA LYS A 155 -14.35 6.26 5.25
C LYS A 155 -12.86 6.55 5.35
N ALA A 156 -12.27 7.02 4.25
CA ALA A 156 -10.90 7.53 4.25
C ALA A 156 -10.87 9.02 4.60
N ILE A 157 -9.97 9.41 5.51
CA ILE A 157 -9.81 10.78 6.02
C ILE A 157 -8.49 11.36 5.53
N VAL A 158 -8.50 12.60 5.10
CA VAL A 158 -7.29 13.33 4.66
C VAL A 158 -6.46 13.72 5.90
N VAL A 159 -5.31 13.08 6.05
CA VAL A 159 -4.39 13.31 7.18
C VAL A 159 -3.13 14.11 6.81
N LYS A 160 -2.82 14.22 5.52
CA LYS A 160 -1.73 15.03 4.98
C LYS A 160 -2.11 15.58 3.61
N VAL A 161 -1.62 16.78 3.29
CA VAL A 161 -1.70 17.37 1.96
C VAL A 161 -0.33 17.92 1.56
N ALA A 162 0.08 17.68 0.32
CA ALA A 162 1.39 18.06 -0.21
C ALA A 162 1.32 18.41 -1.71
N ALA A 163 0.26 19.10 -2.14
CA ALA A 163 0.09 19.54 -3.52
C ALA A 163 -0.40 20.99 -3.57
N LEU A 164 0.02 21.72 -4.61
CA LEU A 164 -0.46 23.08 -4.86
C LEU A 164 -2.00 23.06 -5.01
N GLY A 165 -2.68 24.02 -4.37
CA GLY A 165 -4.15 24.07 -4.35
C GLY A 165 -4.80 23.24 -3.24
N LEU A 166 -4.01 22.48 -2.45
CA LEU A 166 -4.48 21.91 -1.19
C LEU A 166 -4.00 22.73 0.00
N HIS A 167 -4.92 23.09 0.89
CA HIS A 167 -4.65 23.91 2.07
C HIS A 167 -4.92 23.10 3.34
N PRO A 168 -3.92 22.91 4.24
CA PRO A 168 -4.10 22.12 5.45
C PRO A 168 -5.31 22.53 6.29
N HIS A 169 -5.49 23.84 6.50
CA HIS A 169 -6.59 24.41 7.28
C HIS A 169 -7.98 24.23 6.66
N LYS A 170 -8.08 23.88 5.38
CA LYS A 170 -9.37 23.63 4.69
C LYS A 170 -9.65 22.16 4.46
N HIS A 171 -8.61 21.36 4.28
CA HIS A 171 -8.74 20.03 3.69
C HIS A 171 -8.38 18.89 4.63
N LEU A 172 -7.57 19.14 5.67
CA LEU A 172 -7.29 18.10 6.67
C LEU A 172 -8.56 17.77 7.46
N GLY A 173 -8.75 16.48 7.76
CA GLY A 173 -9.92 15.97 8.48
C GLY A 173 -11.15 15.73 7.60
N LEU A 174 -11.17 16.23 6.37
CA LEU A 174 -12.23 15.90 5.42
C LEU A 174 -12.13 14.43 5.00
N THR A 175 -13.28 13.81 4.78
CA THR A 175 -13.38 12.50 4.12
C THR A 175 -13.12 12.62 2.63
N ILE A 176 -12.77 11.50 1.99
CA ILE A 176 -12.63 11.44 0.53
C ILE A 176 -13.91 11.86 -0.21
N ALA A 177 -15.09 11.59 0.36
CA ALA A 177 -16.37 11.99 -0.20
C ALA A 177 -16.54 13.52 -0.19
N GLU A 178 -16.20 14.17 0.93
CA GLU A 178 -16.31 15.63 1.08
C GLU A 178 -15.32 16.37 0.17
N ILE A 179 -14.07 15.89 0.07
CA ILE A 179 -13.04 16.56 -0.71
C ILE A 179 -13.08 16.21 -2.21
N LYS A 180 -13.83 15.17 -2.63
CA LYS A 180 -13.86 14.68 -4.02
C LYS A 180 -14.02 15.79 -5.05
N SER A 181 -15.02 16.65 -4.86
CA SER A 181 -15.33 17.73 -5.83
C SER A 181 -14.16 18.71 -6.01
N HIS A 182 -13.35 18.91 -4.98
CA HIS A 182 -12.15 19.73 -5.04
C HIS A 182 -11.03 19.02 -5.81
N LEU A 183 -10.80 17.74 -5.51
CA LEU A 183 -9.78 16.94 -6.19
C LEU A 183 -10.03 16.80 -7.69
N VAL A 184 -11.28 16.60 -8.12
CA VAL A 184 -11.64 16.50 -9.54
C VAL A 184 -11.39 17.81 -10.29
N ARG A 185 -11.63 18.97 -9.65
CA ARG A 185 -11.36 20.29 -10.25
C ARG A 185 -9.87 20.63 -10.37
N MET A 186 -9.00 19.90 -9.67
CA MET A 186 -7.55 20.14 -9.68
C MET A 186 -6.82 19.41 -10.82
N ARG A 187 -7.48 18.48 -11.53
CA ARG A 187 -6.95 17.82 -12.74
C ARG A 187 -6.89 18.80 -13.91
#